data_AF-A0A3N5ZQW9-F1
#
_entry.id   AF-A0A3N5ZQW9-F1
#
_cell.length_a   1.000
_cell.length_b   1.000
_cell.length_c   1.000
_cell.angle_alpha   90.00
_cell.angle_beta   90.00
_cell.angle_gamma   90.00
#
_symmetry.space_group_name_H-M   'P 1'
#
loop_
_entity.id
_entity.type
_entity.pdbx_description
1 polymer ?
#
loop_
_entity_poly.entity_id
_entity_poly.type
_entity_poly.pdbx_seq_one_letter_code
_entity_poly.pdbx_strand_id
1 'polypeptide(L)'
;MSLEQILGILGLLIGVSGGLFGLWWGRKLSNRKRGIDERYKNISIRSLANGWKITLVSIYIFFILMLFGIQFSVAPVLGIILLIHMAGWAFSAVYYNLKF
;
A
#
# COMPACT_ATOMS: atom_id res chain seq x y z
N MET A 1 -15.17 -24.62 -5.39
CA MET A 1 -14.82 -23.42 -4.61
C MET A 1 -15.93 -23.16 -3.62
N SER A 2 -15.60 -22.90 -2.36
CA SER A 2 -16.59 -22.47 -1.37
C SER A 2 -17.05 -21.03 -1.64
N LEU A 3 -18.22 -20.65 -1.11
CA LEU A 3 -18.70 -19.27 -1.19
C LEU A 3 -17.68 -18.27 -0.61
N GLU A 4 -17.01 -18.62 0.49
CA GLU A 4 -15.96 -17.82 1.12
C GLU A 4 -14.77 -17.57 0.18
N GLN A 5 -14.33 -18.60 -0.55
CA GLN A 5 -13.25 -18.47 -1.53
C GLN A 5 -13.67 -17.55 -2.69
N ILE A 6 -14.91 -17.66 -3.15
CA ILE A 6 -15.47 -16.80 -4.21
C ILE A 6 -15.47 -15.34 -3.74
N LEU A 7 -15.98 -15.07 -2.53
CA LEU A 7 -16.02 -13.73 -1.96
C LEU A 7 -14.61 -13.16 -1.73
N GLY A 8 -13.66 -13.98 -1.28
CA GLY A 8 -12.26 -13.57 -1.12
C GLY A 8 -11.62 -13.13 -2.45
N ILE A 9 -11.82 -13.91 -3.52
CA ILE A 9 -11.32 -13.57 -4.86
C ILE A 9 -11.99 -12.31 -5.38
N LEU A 10 -13.32 -12.19 -5.26
CA LEU A 10 -14.05 -10.99 -5.67
C LEU A 10 -13.54 -9.75 -4.92
N GLY A 11 -13.33 -9.85 -3.61
CA GLY A 11 -12.77 -8.76 -2.80
C GLY A 11 -11.39 -8.31 -3.30
N LEU A 12 -10.49 -9.25 -3.63
CA LEU A 12 -9.18 -8.94 -4.19
C LEU A 12 -9.28 -8.26 -5.57
N LEU A 13 -10.13 -8.79 -6.46
CA LEU A 13 -10.31 -8.22 -7.80
C LEU A 13 -10.90 -6.81 -7.73
N ILE A 14 -11.91 -6.59 -6.89
CA ILE A 14 -12.50 -5.26 -6.68
C ILE A 14 -11.47 -4.30 -6.06
N GLY A 15 -10.72 -4.75 -5.06
CA GLY A 15 -9.68 -3.94 -4.41
C GLY A 15 -8.58 -3.50 -5.37
N VAL A 16 -8.04 -4.44 -6.17
CA VAL A 16 -7.01 -4.14 -7.17
C VAL A 16 -7.56 -3.25 -8.28
N SER A 17 -8.74 -3.57 -8.82
CA SER A 17 -9.34 -2.79 -9.91
C SER A 17 -9.67 -1.35 -9.48
N GLY A 18 -10.28 -1.17 -8.30
CA GLY A 18 -10.53 0.15 -7.72
C GLY A 18 -9.25 0.93 -7.43
N GLY A 19 -8.22 0.29 -6.88
CA GLY A 19 -6.92 0.92 -6.64
C GLY A 19 -6.23 1.38 -7.92
N LEU A 20 -6.21 0.54 -8.95
CA LEU A 20 -5.66 0.89 -10.27
C LEU A 20 -6.45 2.02 -10.94
N PHE A 21 -7.77 1.97 -10.87
CA PHE A 21 -8.63 3.02 -11.41
C PHE A 21 -8.39 4.36 -10.72
N GLY A 22 -8.32 4.38 -9.38
CA GLY A 22 -8.02 5.59 -8.61
C GLY A 22 -6.64 6.17 -8.94
N LEU A 23 -5.61 5.33 -9.04
CA LEU A 23 -4.26 5.74 -9.45
C LEU A 23 -4.24 6.33 -10.86
N TRP A 24 -4.88 5.67 -11.82
CA TRP A 24 -4.96 6.14 -13.20
C TRP A 24 -5.71 7.46 -13.31
N TRP A 25 -6.90 7.54 -12.71
CA TRP A 25 -7.74 8.74 -12.76
C TRP A 25 -7.08 9.93 -12.07
N GLY A 26 -6.49 9.72 -10.88
CA GLY A 26 -5.76 10.75 -10.14
C GLY A 26 -4.58 11.30 -10.93
N ARG A 27 -3.81 10.43 -11.59
CA ARG A 27 -2.71 10.85 -12.49
C ARG A 27 -3.23 11.61 -13.71
N LYS A 28 -4.31 11.14 -14.34
CA LYS A 28 -4.93 11.83 -15.47
C LYS A 28 -5.36 13.25 -15.11
N LEU A 29 -5.94 13.44 -13.92
CA LEU A 29 -6.35 14.76 -13.43
C LEU A 29 -5.14 15.65 -13.08
N SER A 30 -4.12 15.08 -12.43
CA SER A 30 -2.88 15.82 -12.10
C SER A 30 -2.15 16.30 -13.36
N ASN A 31 -2.08 15.46 -14.40
CA ASN A 31 -1.42 15.81 -15.66
C ASN A 31 -2.07 17.02 -16.34
N ARG A 32 -3.41 17.11 -16.30
CA ARG A 32 -4.16 18.27 -16.84
C ARG A 32 -3.82 19.57 -16.13
N LYS A 33 -3.36 19.50 -14.88
CA LYS A 33 -2.95 20.65 -14.05
C LYS A 33 -1.43 20.84 -13.97
N ARG A 34 -0.66 20.15 -14.83
CA ARG A 34 0.82 20.13 -14.80
C ARG A 34 1.41 19.68 -13.46
N GLY A 35 0.68 18.88 -12.68
CA GLY A 35 1.09 18.39 -11.36
C GLY A 35 1.99 17.15 -11.39
N ILE A 36 2.41 16.69 -12.57
CA ILE A 36 3.40 15.61 -12.74
C ILE A 36 4.73 16.26 -13.14
N ASP A 37 5.34 16.92 -12.17
CA ASP A 37 6.60 17.64 -12.31
C ASP A 37 7.76 16.90 -11.59
N GLU A 38 8.92 17.54 -11.52
CA GLU A 38 10.09 16.99 -10.81
C GLU A 38 9.82 16.80 -9.31
N ARG A 39 9.03 17.69 -8.70
CA ARG A 39 8.60 17.59 -7.30
C ARG A 39 7.76 16.34 -7.09
N TYR A 40 6.78 16.08 -7.95
CA TYR A 40 5.99 14.85 -7.93
C TYR A 40 6.86 13.60 -8.05
N LYS A 41 7.86 13.60 -8.95
CA LYS A 41 8.78 12.47 -9.12
C LYS A 41 9.61 12.22 -7.86
N ASN A 42 10.19 13.27 -7.27
CA ASN A 42 10.98 13.16 -6.05
C ASN A 42 10.13 12.68 -4.86
N ILE A 43 8.95 13.25 -4.68
CA ILE A 43 7.99 12.82 -3.65
C ILE A 43 7.63 11.36 -3.85
N SER A 44 7.27 10.95 -5.07
CA SER A 44 6.86 9.57 -5.36
C SER A 44 7.95 8.56 -5.04
N ILE A 45 9.21 8.85 -5.40
CA ILE A 45 10.36 7.99 -5.09
C ILE A 45 10.56 7.88 -3.57
N ARG A 46 10.54 9.01 -2.86
CA ARG A 46 10.73 9.03 -1.40
C ARG A 46 9.60 8.31 -0.66
N SER A 47 8.36 8.50 -1.09
CA SER A 47 7.19 7.84 -0.50
C SER A 47 7.22 6.34 -0.72
N LEU A 48 7.60 5.88 -1.92
CA LEU A 48 7.74 4.45 -2.21
C LEU A 48 8.85 3.83 -1.35
N ALA A 49 10.01 4.49 -1.26
CA ALA A 49 11.11 4.03 -0.43
C ALA A 49 10.71 3.94 1.06
N ASN A 50 9.98 4.92 1.59
CA ASN A 50 9.46 4.86 2.95
C ASN A 50 8.41 3.76 3.14
N GLY A 51 7.52 3.56 2.17
CA GLY A 51 6.57 2.45 2.17
C GLY A 51 7.29 1.11 2.35
N TRP A 52 8.35 0.86 1.58
CA TRP A 52 9.18 -0.36 1.71
C TRP A 52 9.90 -0.47 3.07
N LYS A 53 10.42 0.63 3.61
CA LYS A 53 11.04 0.63 4.95
C LYS A 53 10.02 0.25 6.03
N ILE A 54 8.84 0.84 5.99
CA ILE A 54 7.74 0.55 6.94
C ILE A 54 7.33 -0.91 6.81
N THR A 55 7.13 -1.41 5.58
CA THR A 55 6.82 -2.81 5.31
C THR A 55 7.87 -3.76 5.88
N LEU A 56 9.16 -3.46 5.69
CA LEU A 56 10.25 -4.27 6.22
C LEU A 56 10.21 -4.34 7.75
N VAL A 57 10.04 -3.19 8.41
CA VAL A 57 9.89 -3.13 9.88
C VAL A 57 8.70 -3.99 10.33
N SER A 58 7.56 -3.89 9.66
CA SER A 58 6.38 -4.70 10.02
C SER A 58 6.59 -6.20 9.82
N ILE A 59 7.33 -6.61 8.79
CA ILE A 59 7.72 -8.01 8.59
C ILE A 59 8.58 -8.50 9.76
N TYR A 60 9.57 -7.72 10.20
CA TYR A 60 10.37 -8.06 11.38
C TYR A 60 9.52 -8.16 12.66
N ILE A 61 8.55 -7.27 12.83
CA ILE A 61 7.60 -7.35 13.96
C ILE A 61 6.83 -8.68 13.91
N PHE A 62 6.30 -9.10 12.76
CA PHE A 62 5.63 -10.39 12.63
C PHE A 62 6.55 -11.58 12.95
N PHE A 63 7.83 -11.52 12.54
CA PHE A 63 8.81 -12.55 12.92
C PHE A 63 9.06 -12.58 14.44
N ILE A 64 9.18 -11.42 15.09
CA ILE A 64 9.36 -11.35 16.53
C ILE A 64 8.15 -11.95 17.25
N LEU A 65 6.92 -11.60 16.84
CA LEU A 65 5.69 -12.16 17.40
C LEU A 65 5.62 -13.68 17.23
N MET A 66 6.06 -14.19 16.08
CA MET A 66 6.18 -15.63 15.83
C MET A 66 7.15 -16.32 16.80
N LEU A 67 8.30 -15.70 17.08
CA LEU A 67 9.28 -16.23 18.06
C LEU A 67 8.73 -16.23 19.49
N PHE A 68 7.77 -15.35 19.82
CA PHE A 68 7.02 -15.40 21.07
C PHE A 68 5.88 -16.44 21.09
N GLY A 69 5.78 -17.28 20.06
CA GLY A 69 4.79 -18.35 19.98
C GLY A 69 3.42 -17.93 19.45
N ILE A 70 3.28 -16.71 18.93
CA ILE A 70 2.02 -16.25 18.33
C ILE A 70 1.86 -16.88 16.94
N GLN A 71 0.75 -17.60 16.75
CA GLN A 71 0.42 -18.25 15.48
C GLN A 71 -0.48 -17.35 14.65
N PHE A 72 -0.08 -17.11 13.40
CA PHE A 72 -0.89 -16.38 12.42
C PHE A 72 -1.19 -17.27 11.22
N SER A 73 -2.40 -17.18 10.70
CA SER A 73 -2.70 -17.73 9.38
C SER A 73 -2.15 -16.82 8.28
N VAL A 74 -1.86 -17.39 7.10
CA VAL A 74 -1.19 -16.67 6.00
C VAL A 74 -2.03 -15.49 5.49
N ALA A 75 -3.33 -15.69 5.30
CA ALA A 75 -4.23 -14.69 4.72
C ALA A 75 -4.24 -13.35 5.50
N PRO A 76 -4.47 -13.29 6.83
CA PRO A 76 -4.44 -12.04 7.57
C PRO A 76 -3.06 -11.39 7.60
N VAL A 77 -1.96 -12.17 7.65
CA VAL A 77 -0.60 -11.60 7.61
C VAL A 77 -0.36 -10.89 6.29
N LEU A 78 -0.69 -11.52 5.16
CA LEU A 78 -0.58 -10.89 3.84
C LEU A 78 -1.47 -9.65 3.72
N GLY A 79 -2.70 -9.72 4.22
CA GLY A 79 -3.63 -8.59 4.24
C GLY A 79 -3.09 -7.40 5.06
N ILE A 80 -2.60 -7.66 6.26
CA ILE A 80 -2.04 -6.61 7.14
C ILE A 80 -0.78 -6.00 6.51
N ILE A 81 0.14 -6.82 6.01
CA ILE A 81 1.36 -6.34 5.34
C ILE A 81 1.01 -5.46 4.14
N LEU A 82 0.04 -5.87 3.32
CA LEU A 82 -0.43 -5.10 2.18
C LEU A 82 -1.02 -3.75 2.62
N LEU A 83 -1.90 -3.75 3.61
CA LEU A 83 -2.51 -2.52 4.14
C LEU A 83 -1.47 -1.58 4.73
N ILE A 84 -0.50 -2.09 5.49
CA ILE A 84 0.61 -1.32 6.04
C ILE A 84 1.45 -0.70 4.90
N HIS A 85 1.77 -1.47 3.86
CA HIS A 85 2.52 -0.96 2.71
C HIS A 85 1.79 0.20 2.03
N MET A 86 0.51 -0.01 1.71
CA MET A 86 -0.33 0.98 1.04
C MET A 86 -0.51 2.25 1.89
N ALA A 87 -0.74 2.09 3.19
CA ALA A 87 -0.87 3.20 4.13
C ALA A 87 0.47 3.94 4.30
N GLY A 88 1.58 3.23 4.47
CA GLY A 88 2.92 3.80 4.60
C GLY A 88 3.32 4.61 3.37
N TRP A 89 3.03 4.11 2.17
CA TRP A 89 3.22 4.84 0.92
C TRP A 89 2.32 6.08 0.83
N ALA A 90 1.01 5.94 1.09
CA ALA A 90 0.05 7.03 0.97
C ALA A 90 0.31 8.15 1.98
N PHE A 91 0.53 7.83 3.26
CA PHE A 91 0.84 8.83 4.29
C PHE A 91 2.19 9.51 4.04
N SER A 92 3.19 8.78 3.55
CA SER A 92 4.46 9.40 3.15
C SER A 92 4.27 10.39 1.99
N ALA A 93 3.42 10.06 1.01
CA ALA A 93 3.10 10.97 -0.08
C ALA A 93 2.41 12.24 0.40
N VAL A 94 1.46 12.14 1.33
CA VAL A 94 0.83 13.32 1.96
C VAL A 94 1.86 14.13 2.74
N TYR A 95 2.66 13.48 3.59
CA TYR A 95 3.70 14.14 4.39
C TYR A 95 4.69 14.95 3.53
N TYR A 96 5.24 14.34 2.48
CA TYR A 96 6.19 15.03 1.62
C TYR A 96 5.55 16.13 0.77
N ASN A 97 4.26 16.04 0.44
CA ASN A 97 3.53 17.13 -0.20
C ASN A 97 3.28 18.32 0.74
N LEU A 98 3.18 18.09 2.05
CA LEU A 98 3.02 19.16 3.05
C LEU A 98 4.36 19.78 3.46
N LYS A 99 5.44 18.98 3.42
CA LYS A 99 6.78 19.40 3.83
C LYS A 99 7.49 20.27 2.79
N PHE A 100 7.33 19.93 1.51
CA PHE A 100 7.91 20.65 0.37
C PHE A 100 6.84 21.48 -0.32
#